data_AF-A0A7S1LTZ9-F1
#
_entry.id   AF-A0A7S1LTZ9-F1
#
_cell.length_a   1.000
_cell.length_b   1.000
_cell.length_c   1.000
_cell.angle_alpha   90.00
_cell.angle_beta   90.00
_cell.angle_gamma   90.00
#
_symmetry.space_group_name_H-M   'P 1'
#
loop_
_entity.id
_entity.type
_entity.pdbx_description
1 polymer ?
#
loop_
_entity_poly.entity_id
_entity_poly.type
_entity_poly.pdbx_seq_one_letter_code
_entity_poly.pdbx_strand_id
1 'polypeptide(L)'
;ELHGPRPNHLASELPSGGNAERLNVMNFAGIPYFFGVAVYCFEGIGMVLPVMNSMQDPEQFKFIWGSACTSVALLYAIFGVLGYAAFGDGVADLITTNMPHLAVTSMMKVSLCLGLLLTYPIMCFPVIELVEETLGRTSDSTKVDMAKRNFLRAGFVLATGIIAYVVPRFGVFISLVGASASAALAFVLPSLFHLKLRFGKMSWLHRWREVGCILFGLLGGCLGTINAVQDLKN
;
A
#
# COMPACT_ATOMS: atom_id res chain seq x y z
N GLU A 1 -56.11 -11.80 21.44
CA GLU A 1 -55.95 -10.67 20.50
C GLU A 1 -54.91 -9.72 21.11
N LEU A 2 -53.68 -9.74 20.59
CA LEU A 2 -53.12 -8.75 19.64
C LEU A 2 -52.88 -7.41 20.37
N HIS A 3 -51.69 -6.85 20.49
CA HIS A 3 -50.51 -6.91 19.62
C HIS A 3 -49.36 -6.21 20.36
N GLY A 4 -48.18 -6.83 20.46
CA GLY A 4 -46.97 -6.21 20.99
C GLY A 4 -46.48 -5.03 20.13
N PRO A 5 -45.67 -4.13 20.67
CA PRO A 5 -45.11 -3.01 19.91
C PRO A 5 -44.22 -3.55 18.78
N ARG A 6 -44.55 -3.13 17.55
CA ARG A 6 -43.91 -3.54 16.30
C ARG A 6 -42.47 -3.03 16.19
N PRO A 7 -41.56 -3.77 15.53
CA PRO A 7 -40.17 -3.40 15.36
C PRO A 7 -40.00 -2.49 14.13
N ASN A 8 -40.26 -1.18 14.26
CA ASN A 8 -40.12 -0.25 13.13
C ASN A 8 -39.06 0.85 13.33
N HIS A 9 -38.17 0.74 14.32
CA HIS A 9 -37.14 1.75 14.58
C HIS A 9 -35.77 1.49 13.91
N LEU A 10 -35.66 0.52 12.98
CA LEU A 10 -34.40 0.21 12.30
C LEU A 10 -34.39 0.54 10.80
N ALA A 11 -35.44 1.19 10.26
CA ALA A 11 -35.55 1.47 8.82
C ALA A 11 -35.62 2.96 8.47
N SER A 12 -35.43 3.88 9.43
CA SER A 12 -35.62 5.33 9.22
C SER A 12 -34.35 6.18 9.34
N GLU A 13 -33.16 5.59 9.32
CA GLU A 13 -31.89 6.35 9.22
C GLU A 13 -31.13 6.05 7.92
N LEU A 14 -31.84 5.66 6.86
CA LEU A 14 -31.34 5.89 5.51
C LEU A 14 -31.65 7.35 5.18
N PRO A 15 -30.64 8.22 4.91
CA PRO A 15 -30.87 9.60 4.53
C PRO A 15 -31.71 9.61 3.26
N SER A 16 -33.00 9.86 3.43
CA SER A 16 -33.95 10.05 2.35
C SER A 16 -33.81 11.51 1.93
N GLY A 17 -33.21 11.72 0.76
CA GLY A 17 -33.13 13.02 0.13
C GLY A 17 -31.91 13.86 0.53
N GLY A 18 -30.72 13.36 0.22
CA GLY A 18 -29.60 14.25 -0.08
C GLY A 18 -29.62 14.50 -1.59
N ASN A 19 -29.61 15.76 -2.00
CA ASN A 19 -29.45 16.16 -3.38
C ASN A 19 -28.35 15.31 -4.04
N ALA A 20 -28.48 15.04 -5.33
CA ALA A 20 -27.30 14.81 -6.18
C ALA A 20 -26.48 16.12 -6.20
N GLU A 21 -25.98 16.50 -5.03
CA GLU A 21 -24.97 17.50 -4.81
C GLU A 21 -23.84 17.03 -5.70
N ARG A 22 -23.54 17.91 -6.67
CA ARG A 22 -22.71 17.64 -7.83
C ARG A 22 -21.59 16.71 -7.41
N LEU A 23 -21.60 15.47 -7.90
CA LEU A 23 -20.40 14.62 -7.91
C LEU A 23 -19.30 15.55 -8.38
N ASN A 24 -18.42 15.98 -7.47
CA ASN A 24 -17.27 16.79 -7.84
C ASN A 24 -16.28 15.78 -8.38
N VAL A 25 -16.60 15.25 -9.57
CA VAL A 25 -16.09 13.99 -10.12
C VAL A 25 -14.56 14.00 -10.24
N MET A 26 -13.96 15.19 -10.22
CA MET A 26 -12.52 15.39 -10.21
C MET A 26 -12.13 16.59 -9.35
N ASN A 27 -11.74 16.33 -8.10
CA ASN A 27 -10.92 17.27 -7.36
C ASN A 27 -9.46 17.14 -7.84
N PHE A 28 -9.01 18.06 -8.70
CA PHE A 28 -7.64 18.07 -9.22
C PHE A 28 -6.58 18.18 -8.11
N ALA A 29 -6.94 18.74 -6.94
CA ALA A 29 -6.04 18.81 -5.79
C ALA A 29 -5.77 17.43 -5.16
N GLY A 30 -6.68 16.47 -5.32
CA GLY A 30 -6.55 15.11 -4.79
C GLY A 30 -5.79 14.14 -5.70
N ILE A 31 -5.44 14.54 -6.92
CA ILE A 31 -4.75 13.67 -7.90
C ILE A 31 -3.39 13.17 -7.37
N PRO A 32 -2.52 14.02 -6.78
CA PRO A 32 -1.24 13.55 -6.23
C PRO A 32 -1.43 12.54 -5.10
N TYR A 33 -2.42 12.79 -4.23
CA TYR A 33 -2.77 11.88 -3.14
C TYR A 33 -3.19 10.52 -3.66
N PHE A 34 -4.14 10.50 -4.61
CA PHE A 34 -4.63 9.30 -5.28
C PHE A 34 -3.52 8.55 -6.00
N PHE A 35 -2.64 9.26 -6.72
CA PHE A 35 -1.52 8.65 -7.43
C PHE A 35 -0.58 7.93 -6.46
N GLY A 36 -0.23 8.54 -5.32
CA GLY A 36 0.58 7.89 -4.29
C GLY A 36 -0.06 6.61 -3.76
N VAL A 37 -1.35 6.67 -3.41
CA VAL A 37 -2.10 5.50 -2.92
C VAL A 37 -2.19 4.40 -4.00
N ALA A 38 -2.45 4.76 -5.25
CA ALA A 38 -2.53 3.82 -6.37
C ALA A 38 -1.19 3.13 -6.62
N VAL A 39 -0.07 3.88 -6.63
CA VAL A 39 1.27 3.31 -6.79
C VAL A 39 1.61 2.36 -5.65
N TYR A 40 1.24 2.71 -4.41
CA TYR A 40 1.40 1.82 -3.25
C TYR A 40 0.59 0.51 -3.42
N CYS A 41 -0.66 0.59 -3.89
CA CYS A 41 -1.51 -0.58 -4.10
C CYS A 41 -0.97 -1.57 -5.14
N PHE A 42 -0.16 -1.11 -6.11
CA PHE A 42 0.50 -1.97 -7.11
C PHE A 42 1.96 -2.24 -6.79
N GLU A 43 2.40 -1.94 -5.56
CA GLU A 43 3.75 -2.27 -5.10
C GLU A 43 3.87 -3.78 -4.89
N GLY A 44 4.64 -4.43 -5.77
CA GLY A 44 4.94 -5.86 -5.69
C GLY A 44 6.20 -6.24 -6.47
N ILE A 45 6.98 -5.24 -6.89
CA ILE A 45 8.11 -5.44 -7.82
C ILE A 45 9.22 -6.30 -7.20
N GLY A 46 9.38 -6.26 -5.87
CA GLY A 46 10.33 -7.10 -5.15
C GLY A 46 9.95 -8.59 -5.17
N MET A 47 8.67 -8.92 -5.37
CA MET A 47 8.16 -10.29 -5.38
C MET A 47 8.18 -10.92 -6.78
N VAL A 48 8.32 -10.10 -7.83
CA VAL A 48 8.31 -10.57 -9.23
C VAL A 48 9.38 -11.63 -9.50
N LEU A 49 10.62 -11.41 -9.05
CA LEU A 49 11.73 -12.34 -9.29
C LEU A 49 11.61 -13.64 -8.47
N PRO A 50 11.35 -13.59 -7.14
CA PRO A 50 11.08 -14.80 -6.37
C PRO A 50 9.92 -15.63 -6.94
N VAL A 51 8.82 -14.98 -7.32
CA VAL A 51 7.66 -15.67 -7.91
C VAL A 51 8.05 -16.33 -9.23
N MET A 52 8.71 -15.59 -10.14
CA MET A 52 9.16 -16.13 -11.42
C MET A 52 10.08 -17.34 -11.25
N ASN A 53 11.01 -17.29 -10.30
CA ASN A 53 11.93 -18.40 -9.99
C ASN A 53 11.22 -19.62 -9.39
N SER A 54 10.08 -19.42 -8.73
CA SER A 54 9.28 -20.50 -8.13
C SER A 54 8.26 -21.12 -9.09
N MET A 55 8.06 -20.54 -10.27
CA MET A 55 7.11 -21.09 -11.24
C MET A 55 7.66 -22.30 -11.97
N GLN A 56 6.79 -23.28 -12.20
CA GLN A 56 7.10 -24.45 -13.03
C GLN A 56 7.39 -24.07 -14.49
N ASP A 57 6.61 -23.14 -15.07
CA ASP A 57 6.74 -22.68 -16.45
C ASP A 57 6.94 -21.16 -16.56
N PRO A 58 8.19 -20.66 -16.54
CA PRO A 58 8.51 -19.22 -16.59
C PRO A 58 7.97 -18.48 -17.83
N GLU A 59 7.76 -19.18 -18.95
CA GLU A 59 7.29 -18.58 -20.20
C GLU A 59 5.87 -17.99 -20.08
N GLN A 60 5.04 -18.54 -19.18
CA GLN A 60 3.67 -18.07 -18.95
C GLN A 60 3.61 -16.87 -18.00
N PHE A 61 4.74 -16.45 -17.42
CA PHE A 61 4.80 -15.40 -16.39
C PHE A 61 4.09 -14.12 -16.82
N LYS A 62 4.31 -13.67 -18.06
CA LYS A 62 3.73 -12.42 -18.57
C LYS A 62 2.21 -12.46 -18.62
N PHE A 63 1.64 -13.60 -19.00
CA PHE A 63 0.18 -13.78 -19.06
C PHE A 63 -0.41 -13.82 -17.66
N ILE A 64 0.16 -14.61 -16.76
CA ILE A 64 -0.28 -14.74 -15.36
C ILE A 64 -0.15 -13.40 -14.62
N TRP A 65 0.95 -12.69 -14.82
CA TRP A 65 1.16 -11.37 -14.23
C TRP A 65 0.14 -10.35 -14.73
N GLY A 66 -0.09 -10.29 -16.05
CA GLY A 66 -1.10 -9.39 -16.63
C GLY A 66 -2.51 -9.67 -16.12
N SER A 67 -2.90 -10.95 -16.02
CA SER A 67 -4.21 -11.34 -15.52
C SER A 67 -4.36 -11.05 -14.02
N ALA A 68 -3.31 -11.26 -13.21
CA ALA A 68 -3.28 -10.95 -11.79
C ALA A 68 -3.43 -9.43 -11.56
N CYS A 69 -2.62 -8.61 -12.23
CA CYS A 69 -2.71 -7.14 -12.12
C CYS A 69 -4.09 -6.63 -12.54
N THR A 70 -4.65 -7.16 -13.64
CA THR A 70 -6.00 -6.78 -14.11
C THR A 70 -7.06 -7.15 -13.08
N SER A 71 -6.98 -8.34 -12.50
CA SER A 71 -7.93 -8.82 -11.49
C SER A 71 -7.89 -7.96 -10.24
N VAL A 72 -6.69 -7.62 -9.75
CA VAL A 72 -6.51 -6.74 -8.58
C VAL A 72 -7.01 -5.33 -8.87
N ALA A 73 -6.72 -4.78 -10.06
CA ALA A 73 -7.21 -3.47 -10.47
C ALA A 73 -8.75 -3.38 -10.47
N LEU A 74 -9.41 -4.41 -11.01
CA LEU A 74 -10.87 -4.50 -11.03
C LEU A 74 -11.43 -4.61 -9.61
N LEU A 75 -10.80 -5.41 -8.75
CA LEU A 75 -11.21 -5.55 -7.35
C LEU A 75 -11.13 -4.21 -6.62
N TYR A 76 -10.03 -3.48 -6.77
CA TYR A 76 -9.86 -2.15 -6.18
C TYR A 76 -10.87 -1.13 -6.74
N ALA A 77 -11.13 -1.14 -8.05
CA ALA A 77 -12.10 -0.25 -8.66
C ALA A 77 -13.52 -0.52 -8.15
N ILE A 78 -13.95 -1.79 -8.11
CA ILE A 78 -15.26 -2.18 -7.60
C ILE A 78 -15.39 -1.79 -6.12
N PHE A 79 -14.39 -2.12 -5.32
CA PHE A 79 -14.41 -1.81 -3.89
C PHE A 79 -14.42 -0.30 -3.63
N GLY A 80 -13.63 0.48 -4.39
CA GLY A 80 -13.61 1.94 -4.30
C GLY A 80 -14.94 2.58 -4.67
N VAL A 81 -15.56 2.14 -5.78
CA VAL A 81 -16.88 2.65 -6.22
C VAL A 81 -17.96 2.30 -5.20
N LEU A 82 -18.00 1.05 -4.72
CA LEU A 82 -18.97 0.64 -3.71
C LEU A 82 -18.77 1.38 -2.38
N GLY A 83 -17.52 1.59 -1.97
CA GLY A 83 -17.18 2.33 -0.77
C GLY A 83 -17.64 3.79 -0.82
N TYR A 84 -17.39 4.47 -1.95
CA TYR A 84 -17.87 5.84 -2.15
C TYR A 84 -19.40 5.91 -2.28
N ALA A 85 -20.03 4.95 -2.96
CA ALA A 85 -21.49 4.89 -3.07
C ALA A 85 -22.18 4.66 -1.71
N ALA A 86 -21.55 3.95 -0.78
CA ALA A 86 -22.11 3.66 0.53
C ALA A 86 -21.99 4.81 1.53
N PHE A 87 -20.86 5.55 1.52
CA PHE A 87 -20.55 6.57 2.54
C PHE A 87 -20.46 8.01 2.01
N GLY A 88 -20.52 8.21 0.69
CA GLY A 88 -20.45 9.51 0.04
C GLY A 88 -19.16 10.27 0.37
N ASP A 89 -19.28 11.57 0.63
CA ASP A 89 -18.14 12.45 0.95
C ASP A 89 -17.57 12.21 2.37
N GLY A 90 -18.22 11.38 3.19
CA GLY A 90 -17.78 11.03 4.54
C GLY A 90 -16.83 9.83 4.62
N VAL A 91 -16.28 9.34 3.50
CA VAL A 91 -15.35 8.20 3.48
C VAL A 91 -14.06 8.51 4.26
N ALA A 92 -13.81 7.78 5.34
CA ALA A 92 -12.53 7.84 6.05
C ALA A 92 -11.43 7.07 5.30
N ASP A 93 -10.16 7.40 5.57
CA ASP A 93 -8.97 6.73 5.03
C ASP A 93 -9.02 5.20 5.17
N LEU A 94 -9.60 4.72 6.27
CA LEU A 94 -9.84 3.32 6.52
C LEU A 94 -11.34 3.05 6.55
N ILE A 95 -11.89 2.47 5.49
CA ILE A 95 -13.34 2.24 5.36
C ILE A 95 -13.95 1.46 6.53
N THR A 96 -13.16 0.66 7.24
CA THR A 96 -13.63 -0.07 8.42
C THR A 96 -14.03 0.86 9.57
N THR A 97 -13.48 2.06 9.68
CA THR A 97 -13.87 3.03 10.72
C THR A 97 -15.24 3.63 10.46
N ASN A 98 -15.68 3.69 9.20
CA ASN A 98 -17.00 4.19 8.82
C ASN A 98 -18.13 3.20 9.05
N MET A 99 -17.81 1.91 9.22
CA MET A 99 -18.84 0.91 9.41
C MET A 99 -19.47 0.97 10.80
N PRO A 100 -20.81 0.82 10.91
CA PRO A 100 -21.50 0.82 12.19
C PRO A 100 -21.06 -0.36 13.06
N HIS A 101 -21.14 -0.18 14.38
CA HIS A 101 -20.71 -1.15 15.39
C HIS A 101 -21.70 -2.32 15.52
N LEU A 102 -21.71 -3.21 14.52
CA LEU A 102 -22.43 -4.48 14.56
C LEU A 102 -21.47 -5.64 14.83
N ALA A 103 -22.00 -6.76 15.33
CA ALA A 103 -21.22 -7.98 15.57
C ALA A 103 -20.46 -8.45 14.31
N VAL A 104 -21.11 -8.41 13.13
CA VAL A 104 -20.49 -8.80 11.85
C VAL A 104 -19.32 -7.88 11.49
N THR A 105 -19.51 -6.56 11.61
CA THR A 105 -18.45 -5.57 11.37
C THR A 105 -17.27 -5.76 12.33
N SER A 106 -17.54 -6.02 13.60
CA SER A 106 -16.51 -6.27 14.60
C SER A 106 -15.74 -7.56 14.30
N MET A 107 -16.42 -8.62 13.88
CA MET A 107 -15.76 -9.86 13.44
C MET A 107 -14.86 -9.62 12.22
N MET A 108 -15.33 -8.84 11.24
CA MET A 108 -14.51 -8.46 10.07
C MET A 108 -13.25 -7.71 10.50
N LYS A 109 -13.37 -6.73 11.41
CA LYS A 109 -12.23 -5.97 11.95
C LYS A 109 -11.24 -6.87 12.67
N VAL A 110 -11.71 -7.79 13.50
CA VAL A 110 -10.85 -8.76 14.21
C VAL A 110 -10.13 -9.67 13.23
N SER A 111 -10.82 -10.20 12.22
CA SER A 111 -10.22 -11.03 11.17
C SER A 111 -9.16 -10.27 10.38
N LEU A 112 -9.42 -8.99 10.05
CA LEU A 112 -8.45 -8.12 9.39
C LEU A 112 -7.20 -7.94 10.26
N CYS A 113 -7.37 -7.60 11.54
CA CYS A 113 -6.26 -7.44 12.49
C CYS A 113 -5.45 -8.73 12.66
N LEU A 114 -6.13 -9.88 12.75
CA LEU A 114 -5.46 -11.18 12.84
C LEU A 114 -4.66 -11.49 11.58
N GLY A 115 -5.22 -11.23 10.40
CA GLY A 115 -4.53 -11.38 9.13
C GLY A 115 -3.27 -10.51 9.07
N LEU A 116 -3.39 -9.22 9.41
CA LEU A 116 -2.25 -8.30 9.45
C LEU A 116 -1.17 -8.75 10.44
N LEU A 117 -1.56 -9.25 11.62
CA LEU A 117 -0.62 -9.77 12.62
C LEU A 117 0.17 -10.98 12.10
N LEU A 118 -0.48 -11.86 11.32
CA LEU A 118 0.19 -13.02 10.71
C LEU A 118 1.06 -12.63 9.50
N THR A 119 0.66 -11.64 8.72
CA THR A 119 1.42 -11.16 7.55
C THR A 119 2.65 -10.33 7.96
N TYR A 120 2.58 -9.59 9.08
CA TYR A 120 3.64 -8.68 9.49
C TYR A 120 5.02 -9.36 9.67
N PRO A 121 5.17 -10.50 10.37
CA PRO A 121 6.46 -11.20 10.47
C PRO A 121 7.00 -11.65 9.11
N ILE A 122 6.12 -12.07 8.20
CA ILE A 122 6.49 -12.55 6.86
C ILE A 122 7.09 -11.40 6.04
N MET A 123 6.46 -10.22 6.09
CA MET A 123 6.95 -9.02 5.40
C MET A 123 8.25 -8.47 6.00
N CYS A 124 8.43 -8.61 7.31
CA CYS A 124 9.65 -8.15 7.99
C CYS A 124 10.86 -9.06 7.75
N PHE A 125 10.64 -10.35 7.44
CA PHE A 125 11.71 -11.33 7.27
C PHE A 125 12.83 -10.89 6.30
N PRO A 126 12.54 -10.53 5.02
CA PRO A 126 13.58 -10.12 4.08
C PRO A 126 14.28 -8.81 4.50
N VAL A 127 13.57 -7.90 5.16
CA VAL A 127 14.14 -6.63 5.63
C VAL A 127 15.15 -6.89 6.75
N ILE A 128 14.77 -7.73 7.73
CA ILE A 128 15.65 -8.09 8.85
C ILE A 128 16.87 -8.86 8.32
N GLU A 129 16.68 -9.79 7.39
CA GLU A 129 17.79 -10.55 6.79
C GLU A 129 18.80 -9.62 6.09
N LEU A 130 18.32 -8.63 5.33
CA LEU A 130 19.18 -7.64 4.67
C LEU A 130 19.95 -6.77 5.70
N VAL A 131 19.31 -6.37 6.78
CA VAL A 131 19.96 -5.61 7.87
C VAL A 131 21.00 -6.47 8.59
N GLU A 132 20.69 -7.74 8.86
CA GLU A 132 21.63 -8.69 9.47
C GLU A 132 22.86 -8.92 8.57
N GLU A 133 22.67 -9.00 7.25
CA GLU A 133 23.78 -9.12 6.28
C GLU A 133 24.69 -7.89 6.25
N THR A 134 24.09 -6.70 6.21
CA THR A 134 24.85 -5.44 6.16
C THR A 134 25.61 -5.13 7.44
N LEU A 135 25.13 -5.58 8.61
CA LEU A 135 25.86 -5.49 9.88
C LEU A 135 27.02 -6.50 10.01
N GLY A 136 27.26 -7.32 8.98
CA GLY A 136 28.28 -8.35 8.97
C GLY A 136 27.81 -9.56 9.76
N ARG A 137 27.17 -10.51 9.06
CA ARG A 137 26.79 -11.82 9.62
C ARG A 137 27.99 -12.46 10.32
N THR A 138 28.03 -12.40 11.65
CA THR A 138 28.90 -13.27 12.42
C THR A 138 28.31 -14.68 12.32
N SER A 139 29.05 -15.55 11.63
CA SER A 139 28.66 -16.94 11.36
C SER A 139 28.63 -17.81 12.64
N ASP A 140 28.98 -17.26 13.80
CA ASP A 140 29.12 -18.01 15.03
C ASP A 140 27.79 -18.10 15.78
N SER A 141 27.30 -19.33 15.93
CA SER A 141 26.07 -19.70 16.62
C SER A 141 26.19 -19.54 18.15
N THR A 142 26.57 -18.34 18.61
CA THR A 142 26.76 -18.00 20.00
C THR A 142 25.49 -17.36 20.55
N LYS A 143 25.16 -17.60 21.84
CA LYS A 143 24.00 -16.96 22.51
C LYS A 143 23.96 -15.43 22.36
N VAL A 144 25.14 -14.80 22.23
CA VAL A 144 25.32 -13.36 21.97
C VAL A 144 24.72 -12.94 20.62
N ASP A 145 24.85 -13.75 19.58
CA ASP A 145 24.33 -13.43 18.25
C ASP A 145 22.81 -13.64 18.20
N MET A 146 22.28 -14.63 18.93
CA MET A 146 20.84 -14.79 19.09
C MET A 146 20.20 -13.59 19.83
N ALA A 147 20.89 -13.06 20.86
CA ALA A 147 20.45 -11.87 21.58
C ALA A 147 20.49 -10.60 20.70
N LYS A 148 21.56 -10.40 19.91
CA LYS A 148 21.65 -9.29 18.95
C LYS A 148 20.53 -9.33 17.91
N ARG A 149 20.23 -10.51 17.36
CA ARG A 149 19.14 -10.68 16.37
C ARG A 149 17.78 -10.37 16.98
N ASN A 150 17.51 -10.85 18.20
CA ASN A 150 16.28 -10.51 18.90
C ASN A 150 16.18 -9.02 19.22
N PHE A 151 17.30 -8.36 19.54
CA PHE A 151 17.34 -6.92 19.76
C PHE A 151 17.06 -6.12 18.48
N LEU A 152 17.65 -6.51 17.34
CA LEU A 152 17.36 -5.89 16.05
C LEU A 152 15.89 -6.05 15.64
N ARG A 153 15.33 -7.25 15.84
CA ARG A 153 13.90 -7.52 15.59
C ARG A 153 13.01 -6.68 16.50
N ALA A 154 13.28 -6.67 17.80
CA ALA A 154 12.53 -5.87 18.77
C ALA A 154 12.62 -4.37 18.43
N GLY A 155 13.81 -3.88 18.09
CA GLY A 155 14.02 -2.50 17.64
C GLY A 155 13.22 -2.15 16.39
N PHE A 156 13.16 -3.06 15.42
CA PHE A 156 12.36 -2.88 14.20
C PHE A 156 10.86 -2.80 14.51
N VAL A 157 10.34 -3.71 15.34
CA VAL A 157 8.92 -3.68 15.76
C VAL A 157 8.59 -2.45 16.61
N LEU A 158 9.51 -2.01 17.47
CA LEU A 158 9.33 -0.78 18.24
C LEU A 158 9.32 0.45 17.32
N ALA A 159 10.20 0.50 16.31
CA ALA A 159 10.25 1.59 15.35
C ALA A 159 8.93 1.69 14.55
N THR A 160 8.41 0.57 14.05
CA THR A 160 7.11 0.57 13.34
C THR A 160 5.96 0.94 14.27
N GLY A 161 5.99 0.50 15.53
CA GLY A 161 5.02 0.91 16.56
C GLY A 161 5.05 2.42 16.87
N ILE A 162 6.24 3.02 16.94
CA ILE A 162 6.39 4.48 17.12
C ILE A 162 5.82 5.23 15.92
N ILE A 163 6.10 4.77 14.70
CA ILE A 163 5.53 5.39 13.48
C ILE A 163 4.01 5.31 13.50
N ALA A 164 3.44 4.16 13.87
CA ALA A 164 2.00 3.97 13.99
C ALA A 164 1.37 4.89 15.05
N TYR A 165 2.07 5.19 16.13
CA TYR A 165 1.62 6.13 17.15
C TYR A 165 1.69 7.60 16.70
N VAL A 166 2.75 7.97 15.96
CA VAL A 166 3.01 9.35 15.55
C VAL A 166 2.14 9.79 14.37
N VAL A 167 1.73 8.87 13.50
CA VAL A 167 0.98 9.20 12.27
C VAL A 167 -0.52 8.91 12.44
N PRO A 168 -1.36 9.92 12.73
CA PRO A 168 -2.79 9.72 12.96
C PRO A 168 -3.60 9.53 11.66
N ARG A 169 -3.07 10.01 10.51
CA ARG A 169 -3.73 9.93 9.20
C ARG A 169 -3.10 8.85 8.33
N PHE A 170 -3.74 7.69 8.35
CA PHE A 170 -3.28 6.51 7.61
C PHE A 170 -3.20 6.74 6.10
N GLY A 171 -4.17 7.46 5.53
CA GLY A 171 -4.22 7.73 4.09
C GLY A 171 -3.03 8.56 3.61
N VAL A 172 -2.70 9.63 4.34
CA VAL A 172 -1.54 10.49 4.06
C VAL A 172 -0.24 9.70 4.15
N PHE A 173 -0.13 8.80 5.14
CA PHE A 173 1.03 7.91 5.26
C PHE A 173 1.20 6.98 4.06
N ILE A 174 0.12 6.32 3.63
CA ILE A 174 0.18 5.44 2.45
C ILE A 174 0.54 6.24 1.20
N SER A 175 -0.09 7.40 1.01
CA SER A 175 0.20 8.26 -0.13
C SER A 175 1.66 8.71 -0.15
N LEU A 176 2.23 9.05 1.01
CA LEU A 176 3.65 9.36 1.17
C LEU A 176 4.55 8.19 0.77
N VAL A 177 4.31 7.00 1.34
CA VAL A 177 5.13 5.80 1.06
C VAL A 177 5.04 5.42 -0.41
N GLY A 178 3.84 5.47 -0.99
CA GLY A 178 3.60 5.17 -2.39
C GLY A 178 4.25 6.17 -3.35
N ALA A 179 4.08 7.46 -3.08
CA ALA A 179 4.68 8.50 -3.91
C ALA A 179 6.21 8.51 -3.84
N SER A 180 6.79 8.15 -2.69
CA SER A 180 8.25 8.15 -2.47
C SER A 180 8.89 6.78 -2.76
N ALA A 181 8.85 5.86 -1.80
CA ALA A 181 9.55 4.58 -1.84
C ALA A 181 9.05 3.70 -2.99
N SER A 182 7.73 3.55 -3.14
CA SER A 182 7.15 2.69 -4.19
C SER A 182 7.39 3.27 -5.59
N ALA A 183 7.30 4.59 -5.78
CA ALA A 183 7.65 5.22 -7.06
C ALA A 183 9.15 5.06 -7.40
N ALA A 184 10.04 5.17 -6.42
CA ALA A 184 11.46 4.91 -6.62
C ALA A 184 11.70 3.44 -7.04
N LEU A 185 11.08 2.48 -6.35
CA LEU A 185 11.21 1.07 -6.71
C LEU A 185 10.58 0.74 -8.07
N ALA A 186 9.44 1.35 -8.42
CA ALA A 186 8.71 1.07 -9.65
C ALA A 186 9.31 1.75 -10.89
N PHE A 187 9.85 2.97 -10.77
CA PHE A 187 10.37 3.73 -11.91
C PHE A 187 11.90 3.80 -11.93
N VAL A 188 12.54 4.05 -10.80
CA VAL A 188 14.00 4.29 -10.75
C VAL A 188 14.77 2.97 -10.84
N LEU A 189 14.39 1.96 -10.05
CA LEU A 189 15.11 0.69 -9.99
C LEU A 189 15.14 -0.07 -11.34
N PRO A 190 14.02 -0.32 -12.04
CA PRO A 190 14.05 -1.02 -13.32
C PRO A 190 14.78 -0.22 -14.41
N SER A 191 14.61 1.11 -14.47
CA SER A 191 15.33 1.96 -15.43
C SER A 191 16.83 1.98 -15.17
N LEU A 192 17.28 1.98 -13.91
CA LEU A 192 18.69 1.87 -13.55
C LEU A 192 19.27 0.51 -13.97
N PHE A 193 18.58 -0.60 -13.72
CA PHE A 193 19.04 -1.91 -14.14
C PHE A 193 19.09 -2.04 -15.66
N HIS A 194 18.06 -1.57 -16.37
CA HIS A 194 18.03 -1.59 -17.82
C HIS A 194 19.16 -0.76 -18.43
N LEU A 195 19.42 0.45 -17.89
CA LEU A 195 20.50 1.32 -18.33
C LEU A 195 21.88 0.71 -18.07
N LYS A 196 22.11 0.10 -16.88
CA LYS A 196 23.39 -0.56 -16.54
C LYS A 196 23.65 -1.80 -17.40
N LEU A 197 22.64 -2.64 -17.63
CA LEU A 197 22.79 -3.91 -18.36
C LEU A 197 22.92 -3.72 -19.88
N ARG A 198 22.31 -2.69 -20.45
CA ARG A 198 22.22 -2.51 -21.91
C ARG A 198 22.89 -1.23 -22.41
N PHE A 199 23.67 -0.55 -21.58
CA PHE A 199 24.31 0.73 -21.87
C PHE A 199 25.01 0.79 -23.24
N GLY A 200 25.77 -0.26 -23.59
CA GLY A 200 26.55 -0.32 -24.83
C GLY A 200 25.76 -0.67 -26.10
N LYS A 201 24.48 -1.05 -25.99
CA LYS A 201 23.66 -1.51 -27.13
C LYS A 201 22.45 -0.63 -27.42
N MET A 202 22.31 0.52 -26.74
CA MET A 202 21.12 1.36 -26.81
C MET A 202 21.29 2.57 -27.71
N SER A 203 20.26 2.83 -28.52
CA SER A 203 20.08 4.10 -29.23
C SER A 203 19.88 5.25 -28.23
N TRP A 204 20.36 6.44 -28.59
CA TRP A 204 20.25 7.68 -27.82
C TRP A 204 18.82 7.98 -27.33
N LEU A 205 17.80 7.63 -28.13
CA LEU A 205 16.39 7.84 -27.78
C LEU A 205 15.93 6.99 -26.58
N HIS A 206 16.39 5.73 -26.53
CA HIS A 206 16.07 4.83 -25.43
C HIS A 206 16.72 5.31 -24.13
N ARG A 207 17.95 5.81 -24.23
CA ARG A 207 18.68 6.35 -23.07
C ARG A 207 17.97 7.56 -22.45
N TRP A 208 17.47 8.48 -23.28
CA TRP A 208 16.69 9.63 -22.79
C TRP A 208 15.37 9.21 -22.15
N ARG A 209 14.69 8.18 -22.67
CA ARG A 209 13.46 7.67 -22.06
C ARG A 209 13.72 7.09 -20.66
N GLU A 210 14.78 6.31 -20.48
CA GLU A 210 15.14 5.76 -19.16
C GLU A 210 15.53 6.85 -18.15
N VAL A 211 16.31 7.85 -18.60
CA VAL A 211 16.64 9.01 -17.76
C VAL A 211 15.38 9.81 -17.41
N GLY A 212 14.44 9.95 -18.35
CA GLY A 212 13.15 10.57 -18.12
C GLY A 212 12.33 9.84 -17.04
N CYS A 213 12.27 8.50 -17.08
CA CYS A 213 11.60 7.70 -16.05
C CYS A 213 12.24 7.87 -14.66
N ILE A 214 13.58 7.92 -14.59
CA ILE A 214 14.30 8.16 -13.33
C ILE A 214 13.99 9.55 -12.78
N LEU A 215 14.06 10.58 -13.61
CA LEU A 215 13.74 11.96 -13.22
C LEU A 215 12.28 12.10 -12.79
N PHE A 216 11.35 11.46 -13.51
CA PHE A 216 9.94 11.45 -13.14
C PHE A 216 9.70 10.79 -11.78
N GLY A 217 10.32 9.63 -11.52
CA GLY A 217 10.23 8.96 -10.22
C GLY A 217 10.83 9.79 -9.08
N LEU A 218 11.98 10.43 -9.31
CA LEU A 218 12.61 11.30 -8.31
C LEU A 218 11.81 12.58 -8.04
N LEU A 219 11.34 13.25 -9.09
CA LEU A 219 10.53 14.47 -8.96
C LEU A 219 9.18 14.17 -8.32
N GLY A 220 8.49 13.11 -8.76
CA GLY A 220 7.25 12.63 -8.17
C GLY A 220 7.41 12.26 -6.70
N GLY A 221 8.50 11.58 -6.36
CA GLY A 221 8.83 11.23 -4.97
C GLY A 221 9.13 12.43 -4.10
N CYS A 222 9.95 13.37 -4.57
CA CYS A 222 10.27 14.59 -3.81
C CYS A 222 9.03 15.47 -3.61
N LEU A 223 8.26 15.72 -4.66
CA LEU A 223 7.05 16.54 -4.59
C LEU A 223 5.97 15.86 -3.74
N GLY A 224 5.75 14.55 -3.91
CA GLY A 224 4.81 13.78 -3.09
C GLY A 224 5.20 13.76 -1.62
N THR A 225 6.50 13.66 -1.32
CA THR A 225 7.01 13.74 0.06
C THR A 225 6.78 15.10 0.67
N ILE A 226 7.07 16.18 -0.06
CA ILE A 226 6.85 17.55 0.43
C ILE A 226 5.37 17.79 0.72
N ASN A 227 4.48 17.41 -0.22
CA ASN A 227 3.06 17.59 -0.06
C ASN A 227 2.51 16.76 1.11
N ALA A 228 2.88 15.48 1.21
CA ALA A 228 2.39 14.64 2.30
C ALA A 228 2.92 15.08 3.67
N VAL A 229 4.14 15.63 3.76
CA VAL A 229 4.66 16.21 5.01
C VAL A 229 3.95 17.51 5.37
N GLN A 230 3.60 18.35 4.39
CA GLN A 230 2.78 19.54 4.61
C GLN A 230 1.39 19.16 5.08
N ASP A 231 0.78 18.17 4.44
CA ASP A 231 -0.51 17.62 4.84
C ASP A 231 -0.42 17.06 6.24
N LEU A 232 0.62 16.31 6.61
CA LEU A 232 0.82 15.77 7.96
C LEU A 232 0.92 16.86 9.06
N LYS A 233 1.41 18.06 8.72
CA LYS A 233 1.54 19.18 9.66
C LYS A 233 0.25 19.98 9.86
N ASN A 234 -0.63 19.99 8.87
CA ASN A 234 -1.91 20.68 8.89
C ASN A 234 -3.02 19.78 9.47
#